data_AF-A0A350D9B4-F1
#
_entry.id   AF-A0A350D9B4-F1
#
_cell.length_a   1.000
_cell.length_b   1.000
_cell.length_c   1.000
_cell.angle_alpha   90.00
_cell.angle_beta   90.00
_cell.angle_gamma   90.00
#
_symmetry.space_group_name_H-M   'P 1'
#
loop_
_entity.id
_entity.type
_entity.pdbx_description
1 polymer ?
#
loop_
_entity_poly.entity_id
_entity_poly.type
_entity_poly.pdbx_seq_one_letter_code
_entity_poly.pdbx_strand_id
1 'polypeptide(L)'
;MTQPDLINERLKELGWELLKDRPRPTDHWEIATLLETSGKTGAGLLSELGAKDVFELSKKVYQAICDDKELRFKDEELDYKKKRLIFPIRFLKYYGIGLLFALPMTVQIMAMLLLQYSLWAWMYFSVPEASAIAIGTIASLVVTGGFAQIISRKGLFYIHQDENILTMKISYIFFVMGLIAVLLIGLVFLLFQSIFGFFPGWMVKYILIYYFLLAFLWLCFAILYMLKQTWLCTIFVALGIFIVHLVMTSGKPPLSLRAN
;
A
#
# COMPACT_ATOMS: atom_id res chain seq x y z
N MET A 1 -42.29 42.88 -6.94
CA MET A 1 -41.74 41.80 -6.09
C MET A 1 -42.19 42.05 -4.67
N THR A 2 -42.69 41.01 -3.99
CA THR A 2 -42.99 41.12 -2.56
C THR A 2 -41.67 41.06 -1.76
N GLN A 3 -41.61 41.67 -0.57
CA GLN A 3 -40.45 41.62 0.32
C GLN A 3 -39.80 40.21 0.47
N PRO A 4 -40.57 39.11 0.60
CA PRO A 4 -40.00 37.75 0.67
C PRO A 4 -39.34 37.27 -0.62
N ASP A 5 -39.75 37.75 -1.81
CA ASP A 5 -39.12 37.36 -3.08
C ASP A 5 -37.69 37.93 -3.18
N LEU A 6 -37.49 39.18 -2.71
CA LEU A 6 -36.18 39.84 -2.70
C LEU A 6 -35.18 39.13 -1.78
N ILE A 7 -35.65 38.66 -0.62
CA ILE A 7 -34.81 37.93 0.35
C ILE A 7 -34.35 36.60 -0.25
N ASN A 8 -35.25 35.88 -0.94
CA ASN A 8 -34.91 34.60 -1.58
C ASN A 8 -33.91 34.78 -2.72
N GLU A 9 -34.05 35.83 -3.53
CA GLU A 9 -33.09 36.15 -4.59
C GLU A 9 -31.70 36.48 -4.01
N ARG A 10 -31.67 37.25 -2.91
CA ARG A 10 -30.42 37.59 -2.21
C ARG A 10 -29.74 36.39 -1.56
N LEU A 11 -30.51 35.45 -1.00
CA LEU A 11 -29.99 34.17 -0.48
C LEU A 11 -29.35 33.33 -1.59
N LYS A 12 -29.93 33.33 -2.78
CA LYS A 12 -29.37 32.63 -3.94
C LYS A 12 -28.08 33.29 -4.42
N GLU A 13 -28.04 34.62 -4.53
CA GLU A 13 -26.82 35.36 -4.87
C GLU A 13 -25.69 35.07 -3.87
N LEU A 14 -26.00 35.08 -2.58
CA LEU A 14 -25.05 34.75 -1.53
C LEU A 14 -24.55 33.30 -1.67
N GLY A 15 -25.45 32.37 -1.98
CA GLY A 15 -25.09 30.99 -2.32
C GLY A 15 -24.13 30.91 -3.51
N TRP A 16 -24.43 31.59 -4.62
CA TRP A 16 -23.56 31.66 -5.80
C TRP A 16 -22.17 32.18 -5.48
N GLU A 17 -22.07 33.17 -4.61
CA GLU A 17 -20.79 33.74 -4.22
C GLU A 17 -19.96 32.77 -3.38
N LEU A 18 -20.57 32.07 -2.43
CA LEU A 18 -19.90 31.08 -1.58
C LEU A 18 -19.49 29.82 -2.36
N LEU A 19 -20.27 29.45 -3.38
CA LEU A 19 -20.00 28.29 -4.23
C LEU A 19 -18.81 28.49 -5.19
N LYS A 20 -18.30 29.73 -5.35
CA LYS A 20 -17.08 29.98 -6.15
C LYS A 20 -15.86 29.29 -5.55
N ASP A 21 -15.75 29.29 -4.22
CA ASP A 21 -14.60 28.72 -3.50
C ASP A 21 -14.78 27.22 -3.23
N ARG A 22 -16.03 26.79 -3.01
CA ARG A 22 -16.41 25.40 -2.75
C ARG A 22 -17.70 25.07 -3.49
N PRO A 23 -17.63 24.44 -4.68
CA PRO A 23 -18.80 24.23 -5.54
C PRO A 23 -19.82 23.23 -4.99
N ARG A 24 -19.50 22.47 -3.93
CA ARG A 24 -20.40 21.42 -3.42
C ARG A 24 -20.38 21.31 -1.88
N PRO A 25 -21.13 22.15 -1.18
CA PRO A 25 -21.34 22.04 0.25
C PRO A 25 -22.16 20.78 0.54
N THR A 26 -21.63 19.94 1.41
CA THR A 26 -22.25 18.66 1.78
C THR A 26 -23.42 18.89 2.73
N ASP A 27 -23.32 19.90 3.59
CA ASP A 27 -24.30 20.24 4.61
C ASP A 27 -24.26 21.73 4.97
N HIS A 28 -25.28 22.20 5.69
CA HIS A 28 -25.41 23.57 6.19
C HIS A 28 -24.25 24.00 7.11
N TRP A 29 -23.53 23.07 7.75
CA TRP A 29 -22.31 23.38 8.52
C TRP A 29 -21.12 23.79 7.64
N GLU A 30 -21.02 23.25 6.42
CA GLU A 30 -19.98 23.63 5.47
C GLU A 30 -20.25 25.05 4.96
N ILE A 31 -21.54 25.39 4.73
CA ILE A 31 -21.97 26.77 4.44
C ILE A 31 -21.67 27.71 5.61
N ALA A 32 -21.90 27.29 6.86
CA ALA A 32 -21.60 28.12 8.03
C ALA A 32 -20.10 28.44 8.11
N THR A 33 -19.25 27.45 7.86
CA THR A 33 -17.80 27.64 7.78
C THR A 33 -17.43 28.62 6.67
N LEU A 34 -18.03 28.49 5.48
CA LEU A 34 -17.76 29.40 4.36
C LEU A 34 -18.19 30.84 4.64
N LEU A 35 -19.35 31.03 5.29
CA LEU A 35 -19.84 32.33 5.74
C LEU A 35 -18.87 32.96 6.76
N GLU A 36 -18.37 32.18 7.71
CA GLU A 36 -17.35 32.63 8.68
C GLU A 36 -16.04 33.01 8.00
N THR A 37 -15.47 32.14 7.16
CA THR A 37 -14.17 32.37 6.52
C THR A 37 -14.20 33.48 5.49
N SER A 38 -15.36 33.74 4.88
CA SER A 38 -15.56 34.87 3.95
C SER A 38 -15.89 36.19 4.66
N GLY A 39 -15.98 36.20 5.99
CA GLY A 39 -16.31 37.39 6.78
C GLY A 39 -17.77 37.84 6.68
N LYS A 40 -18.67 36.97 6.19
CA LYS A 40 -20.09 37.27 5.96
C LYS A 40 -20.97 36.89 7.16
N THR A 41 -20.57 37.36 8.33
CA THR A 41 -21.24 37.10 9.62
C THR A 41 -21.78 38.38 10.29
N GLY A 42 -21.72 39.50 9.59
CA GLY A 42 -22.13 40.80 10.13
C GLY A 42 -23.60 40.87 10.55
N ALA A 43 -23.86 41.50 11.70
CA ALA A 43 -25.20 41.69 12.24
C ALA A 43 -26.18 42.39 11.25
N GLY A 44 -25.65 43.26 10.39
CA GLY A 44 -26.43 43.90 9.32
C GLY A 44 -26.98 42.88 8.30
N LEU A 45 -26.14 41.96 7.83
CA LEU A 45 -26.52 40.91 6.88
C LEU A 45 -27.52 39.91 7.50
N LEU A 46 -27.33 39.58 8.77
CA LEU A 46 -28.26 38.74 9.52
C LEU A 46 -29.66 39.37 9.62
N SER A 47 -29.73 40.66 9.93
CA SER A 47 -31.00 41.39 9.99
C SER A 47 -31.67 41.57 8.63
N GLU A 48 -30.89 41.78 7.56
CA GLU A 48 -31.36 41.91 6.17
C GLU A 48 -31.99 40.61 5.65
N LEU A 49 -31.38 39.47 6.00
CA LEU A 49 -31.83 38.13 5.58
C LEU A 49 -32.73 37.44 6.62
N GLY A 50 -33.10 38.16 7.68
CA GLY A 50 -33.98 37.68 8.74
C GLY A 50 -33.47 36.45 9.48
N ALA A 51 -32.17 36.31 9.67
CA ALA A 51 -31.52 35.24 10.42
C ALA A 51 -31.06 35.74 11.79
N LYS A 52 -31.19 34.92 12.84
CA LYS A 52 -30.78 35.30 14.20
C LYS A 52 -29.29 35.07 14.44
N ASP A 53 -28.72 34.07 13.77
CA ASP A 53 -27.31 33.71 13.84
C ASP A 53 -26.81 33.15 12.49
N VAL A 54 -25.49 32.96 12.41
CA VAL A 54 -24.80 32.45 11.21
C VAL A 54 -25.27 31.04 10.84
N PHE A 55 -25.71 30.24 11.82
CA PHE A 55 -26.17 28.87 11.60
C PHE A 55 -27.58 28.81 11.01
N GLU A 56 -28.45 29.74 11.40
CA GLU A 56 -29.77 29.91 10.81
C GLU A 56 -29.64 30.47 9.39
N LEU A 57 -28.73 31.41 9.16
CA LEU A 57 -28.40 31.89 7.83
C LEU A 57 -27.86 30.76 6.95
N SER A 58 -26.96 29.92 7.47
CA SER A 58 -26.38 28.82 6.70
C SER A 58 -27.42 27.78 6.28
N LYS A 59 -28.42 27.50 7.13
CA LYS A 59 -29.56 26.63 6.78
C LYS A 59 -30.41 27.22 5.67
N LYS A 60 -30.72 28.52 5.74
CA LYS A 60 -31.51 29.22 4.70
C LYS A 60 -30.79 29.25 3.36
N VAL A 61 -29.49 29.55 3.36
CA VAL A 61 -28.65 29.54 2.15
C VAL A 61 -28.55 28.13 1.58
N TYR A 62 -28.34 27.12 2.43
CA TYR A 62 -28.28 25.71 2.00
C TYR A 62 -29.60 25.27 1.34
N GLN A 63 -30.75 25.61 1.94
CA GLN A 63 -32.06 25.34 1.35
C GLN A 63 -32.25 26.05 0.01
N ALA A 64 -31.88 27.34 -0.08
CA ALA A 64 -31.96 28.10 -1.33
C ALA A 64 -31.10 27.49 -2.46
N ILE A 65 -29.93 26.92 -2.11
CA ILE A 65 -29.08 26.19 -3.07
C ILE A 65 -29.72 24.85 -3.47
N CYS A 66 -30.30 24.11 -2.53
CA CYS A 66 -30.95 22.82 -2.82
C CYS A 66 -32.23 22.96 -3.67
N ASP A 67 -32.99 24.03 -3.47
CA ASP A 67 -34.24 24.29 -4.18
C ASP A 67 -34.00 24.85 -5.59
N ASP A 68 -32.80 25.34 -5.87
CA ASP A 68 -32.44 25.87 -7.18
C ASP A 68 -32.03 24.74 -8.15
N LYS A 69 -32.91 24.49 -9.14
CA LYS A 69 -32.70 23.45 -10.15
C LYS A 69 -31.50 23.75 -11.05
N GLU A 70 -31.20 25.00 -11.37
CA GLU A 70 -30.07 25.32 -12.26
C GLU A 70 -28.72 25.00 -11.61
N LEU A 71 -28.61 25.28 -10.30
CA LEU A 71 -27.45 24.91 -9.48
C LEU A 71 -27.24 23.39 -9.45
N ARG A 72 -28.32 22.62 -9.34
CA ARG A 72 -28.26 21.16 -9.27
C ARG A 72 -27.90 20.49 -10.60
N PHE A 73 -28.41 20.98 -11.73
CA PHE A 73 -28.19 20.38 -13.06
C PHE A 73 -26.82 20.72 -13.66
N LYS A 74 -26.32 21.94 -13.49
CA LYS A 74 -25.05 22.38 -14.08
C LYS A 74 -23.85 21.64 -13.48
N ASP A 75 -23.96 21.26 -12.21
CA ASP A 75 -22.90 20.57 -11.46
C ASP A 75 -22.92 19.05 -11.71
N GLU A 76 -24.11 18.44 -11.84
CA GLU A 76 -24.23 17.00 -12.17
C GLU A 76 -23.63 16.65 -13.54
N GLU A 77 -23.83 17.47 -14.58
CA GLU A 77 -23.24 17.21 -15.90
C GLU A 77 -21.71 17.37 -15.94
N LEU A 78 -21.17 18.39 -15.27
CA LEU A 78 -19.73 18.67 -15.22
C LEU A 78 -18.98 17.60 -14.42
N ASP A 79 -19.53 17.17 -13.28
CA ASP A 79 -18.96 16.12 -12.44
C ASP A 79 -19.04 14.74 -13.13
N TYR A 80 -20.15 14.44 -13.81
CA TYR A 80 -20.34 13.17 -14.51
C TYR A 80 -19.38 12.99 -15.71
N LYS A 81 -19.24 14.00 -16.58
CA LYS A 81 -18.30 13.95 -17.71
C LYS A 81 -16.84 13.82 -17.24
N LYS A 82 -16.46 14.58 -16.20
CA LYS A 82 -15.10 14.57 -15.66
C LYS A 82 -14.78 13.25 -14.95
N LYS A 83 -15.71 12.69 -14.18
CA LYS A 83 -15.55 11.37 -13.55
C LYS A 83 -15.44 10.24 -14.57
N ARG A 84 -16.25 10.24 -15.64
CA ARG A 84 -16.27 9.15 -16.64
C ARG A 84 -14.98 9.03 -17.44
N LEU A 85 -14.34 10.15 -17.78
CA LEU A 85 -13.06 10.17 -18.51
C LEU A 85 -11.85 9.81 -17.63
N ILE A 86 -11.88 10.20 -16.36
CA ILE A 86 -10.75 10.02 -15.44
C ILE A 86 -10.82 8.65 -14.74
N PHE A 87 -12.00 8.03 -14.65
CA PHE A 87 -12.21 6.73 -14.02
C PHE A 87 -11.32 5.60 -14.57
N PRO A 88 -11.24 5.33 -15.89
CA PRO A 88 -10.41 4.24 -16.41
C PRO A 88 -8.92 4.48 -16.15
N ILE A 89 -8.46 5.74 -16.24
CA ILE A 89 -7.05 6.10 -16.00
C ILE A 89 -6.71 5.93 -14.52
N ARG A 90 -7.59 6.38 -13.61
CA ARG A 90 -7.42 6.16 -12.16
C ARG A 90 -7.47 4.67 -11.82
N PHE A 91 -8.43 3.94 -12.37
CA PHE A 91 -8.54 2.50 -12.19
C PHE A 91 -7.25 1.80 -12.61
N LEU A 92 -6.75 2.07 -13.82
CA LEU A 92 -5.53 1.46 -14.33
C LEU A 92 -4.31 1.84 -13.49
N LYS A 93 -4.22 3.10 -13.01
CA LYS A 93 -3.15 3.56 -12.13
C LYS A 93 -3.14 2.78 -10.81
N TYR A 94 -4.27 2.72 -10.10
CA TYR A 94 -4.33 2.06 -8.79
C TYR A 94 -4.27 0.53 -8.92
N TYR A 95 -4.88 -0.05 -9.96
CA TYR A 95 -4.78 -1.46 -10.27
C TYR A 95 -3.34 -1.85 -10.63
N GLY A 96 -2.66 -1.04 -11.43
CA GLY A 96 -1.24 -1.23 -11.78
C GLY A 96 -0.33 -1.18 -10.56
N ILE A 97 -0.56 -0.23 -9.64
CA ILE A 97 0.17 -0.17 -8.37
C ILE A 97 -0.06 -1.44 -7.53
N GLY A 98 -1.28 -1.97 -7.51
CA GLY A 98 -1.56 -3.27 -6.89
C GLY A 98 -0.81 -4.42 -7.56
N LEU A 99 -0.74 -4.41 -8.89
CA LEU A 99 -0.04 -5.43 -9.68
C LEU A 99 1.47 -5.45 -9.42
N LEU A 100 2.08 -4.28 -9.14
CA LEU A 100 3.50 -4.19 -8.78
C LEU A 100 3.87 -5.05 -7.57
N PHE A 101 2.92 -5.30 -6.66
CA PHE A 101 3.14 -6.16 -5.49
C PHE A 101 3.26 -7.65 -5.87
N ALA A 102 2.58 -8.07 -6.94
CA ALA A 102 2.63 -9.44 -7.43
C ALA A 102 3.85 -9.72 -8.33
N LEU A 103 4.46 -8.68 -8.92
CA LEU A 103 5.56 -8.82 -9.87
C LEU A 103 6.74 -9.68 -9.38
N PRO A 104 7.26 -9.52 -8.14
CA PRO A 104 8.38 -10.35 -7.69
C PRO A 104 8.05 -11.85 -7.74
N MET A 105 6.82 -12.22 -7.37
CA MET A 105 6.36 -13.61 -7.42
C MET A 105 6.12 -14.07 -8.86
N THR A 106 5.54 -13.23 -9.70
CA THR A 106 5.34 -13.54 -11.13
C THR A 106 6.67 -13.84 -11.82
N VAL A 107 7.72 -13.06 -11.53
CA VAL A 107 9.06 -13.30 -12.07
C VAL A 107 9.61 -14.66 -11.63
N GLN A 108 9.39 -15.09 -10.38
CA GLN A 108 9.80 -16.43 -9.92
C GLN A 108 9.07 -17.54 -10.67
N ILE A 109 7.76 -17.39 -10.89
CA ILE A 109 6.96 -18.38 -11.62
C ILE A 109 7.43 -18.45 -13.08
N MET A 110 7.64 -17.31 -13.73
CA MET A 110 8.15 -17.26 -15.10
C MET A 110 9.56 -17.86 -15.20
N ALA A 111 10.43 -17.61 -14.24
CA ALA A 111 11.75 -18.24 -14.18
C ALA A 111 11.64 -19.76 -14.05
N MET A 112 10.76 -20.27 -13.18
CA MET A 112 10.52 -21.70 -13.05
C MET A 112 10.01 -22.33 -14.35
N LEU A 113 9.09 -21.66 -15.07
CA LEU A 113 8.54 -22.17 -16.33
C LEU A 113 9.53 -22.14 -17.50
N LEU A 114 10.33 -21.08 -17.60
CA LEU A 114 11.23 -20.85 -18.74
C LEU A 114 12.64 -21.40 -18.53
N LEU A 115 13.16 -21.31 -17.30
CA LEU A 115 14.54 -21.68 -16.95
C LEU A 115 14.62 -22.96 -16.13
N GLN A 116 13.49 -23.49 -15.66
CA GLN A 116 13.40 -24.67 -14.77
C GLN A 116 14.00 -24.47 -13.37
N TYR A 117 14.37 -23.23 -13.00
CA TYR A 117 14.72 -22.82 -11.64
C TYR A 117 14.19 -21.44 -11.31
N SER A 118 14.07 -21.19 -10.01
CA SER A 118 13.73 -19.93 -9.38
C SER A 118 14.69 -19.71 -8.20
N LEU A 119 14.53 -18.62 -7.46
CA LEU A 119 15.42 -18.30 -6.33
C LEU A 119 15.41 -19.37 -5.23
N TRP A 120 14.32 -20.15 -5.09
CA TRP A 120 14.18 -21.18 -4.05
C TRP A 120 13.67 -22.52 -4.53
N ALA A 121 13.57 -22.74 -5.85
CA ALA A 121 13.13 -24.02 -6.39
C ALA A 121 13.91 -24.35 -7.67
N TRP A 122 14.19 -25.63 -7.87
CA TRP A 122 14.79 -26.17 -9.08
C TRP A 122 14.04 -27.44 -9.46
N MET A 123 13.78 -27.64 -10.74
CA MET A 123 12.97 -28.75 -11.25
C MET A 123 13.55 -30.13 -10.91
N TYR A 124 14.87 -30.23 -10.75
CA TYR A 124 15.57 -31.50 -10.51
C TYR A 124 15.91 -31.75 -9.04
N PHE A 125 15.35 -30.96 -8.11
CA PHE A 125 15.48 -31.29 -6.69
C PHE A 125 14.81 -32.63 -6.38
N SER A 126 15.51 -33.46 -5.60
CA SER A 126 14.92 -34.65 -5.02
C SER A 126 13.83 -34.27 -4.00
N VAL A 127 12.88 -35.18 -3.78
CA VAL A 127 11.78 -34.96 -2.80
C VAL A 127 12.31 -34.55 -1.41
N PRO A 128 13.38 -35.17 -0.87
CA PRO A 128 13.96 -34.76 0.40
C PRO A 128 14.56 -33.33 0.38
N GLU A 129 15.24 -32.93 -0.70
CA GLU A 129 15.79 -31.57 -0.85
C GLU A 129 14.67 -30.53 -0.95
N ALA A 130 13.66 -30.78 -1.78
CA ALA A 130 12.51 -29.89 -1.92
C ALA A 130 11.77 -29.72 -0.58
N SER A 131 11.62 -30.81 0.18
CA SER A 131 10.99 -30.78 1.52
C SER A 131 11.82 -29.97 2.51
N ALA A 132 13.15 -30.12 2.49
CA ALA A 132 14.06 -29.33 3.33
C ALA A 132 13.91 -27.83 3.06
N ILE A 133 13.88 -27.44 1.78
CA ILE A 133 13.70 -26.05 1.37
C ILE A 133 12.32 -25.53 1.77
N ALA A 134 11.27 -26.34 1.60
CA ALA A 134 9.92 -25.98 2.00
C ALA A 134 9.81 -25.72 3.52
N ILE A 135 10.40 -26.59 4.36
CA ILE A 135 10.44 -26.39 5.81
C ILE A 135 11.18 -25.08 6.16
N GLY A 136 12.35 -24.85 5.57
CA GLY A 136 13.11 -23.61 5.78
C GLY A 136 12.32 -22.36 5.36
N THR A 137 11.61 -22.45 4.23
CA THR A 137 10.75 -21.38 3.72
C THR A 137 9.60 -21.07 4.67
N ILE A 138 8.86 -22.09 5.11
CA ILE A 138 7.74 -21.92 6.05
C ILE A 138 8.23 -21.33 7.37
N ALA A 139 9.31 -21.88 7.93
CA ALA A 139 9.90 -21.37 9.16
C ALA A 139 10.33 -19.90 9.01
N SER A 140 10.92 -19.52 7.87
CA SER A 140 11.33 -18.14 7.61
C SER A 140 10.13 -17.19 7.65
N LEU A 141 9.04 -17.54 6.95
CA LEU A 141 7.82 -16.74 6.89
C LEU A 141 7.14 -16.60 8.24
N VAL A 142 7.04 -17.70 9.00
CA VAL A 142 6.42 -17.71 10.33
C VAL A 142 7.18 -16.78 11.28
N VAL A 143 8.51 -16.86 11.29
CA VAL A 143 9.34 -16.07 12.21
C VAL A 143 9.38 -14.60 11.80
N THR A 144 9.53 -14.28 10.51
CA THR A 144 9.69 -12.88 10.07
C THR A 144 8.36 -12.16 9.81
N GLY A 145 7.25 -12.88 9.63
CA GLY A 145 5.97 -12.31 9.20
C GLY A 145 5.46 -11.20 10.10
N GLY A 146 5.51 -11.39 11.43
CA GLY A 146 5.08 -10.37 12.40
C GLY A 146 5.93 -9.10 12.33
N PHE A 147 7.25 -9.25 12.26
CA PHE A 147 8.18 -8.11 12.14
C PHE A 147 7.98 -7.37 10.81
N ALA A 148 7.87 -8.10 9.70
CA ALA A 148 7.62 -7.53 8.39
C ALA A 148 6.31 -6.72 8.34
N GLN A 149 5.24 -7.23 8.97
CA GLN A 149 3.95 -6.52 9.08
C GLN A 149 4.07 -5.23 9.91
N ILE A 150 4.78 -5.27 11.04
CA ILE A 150 4.96 -4.08 11.89
C ILE A 150 5.80 -3.02 11.18
N ILE A 151 6.92 -3.40 10.57
CA ILE A 151 7.77 -2.51 9.76
C ILE A 151 6.92 -1.83 8.68
N SER A 152 6.14 -2.62 7.94
CA SER A 152 5.28 -2.12 6.87
C SER A 152 4.22 -1.14 7.38
N ARG A 153 3.42 -1.55 8.38
CA ARG A 153 2.25 -0.76 8.84
C ARG A 153 2.65 0.46 9.65
N LYS A 154 3.52 0.29 10.65
CA LYS A 154 3.97 1.42 11.48
C LYS A 154 4.89 2.33 10.69
N GLY A 155 5.79 1.78 9.88
CA GLY A 155 6.65 2.59 9.02
C GLY A 155 5.85 3.45 8.05
N LEU A 156 4.84 2.88 7.37
CA LEU A 156 3.94 3.67 6.52
C LEU A 156 3.17 4.73 7.32
N PHE A 157 2.70 4.43 8.53
CA PHE A 157 1.99 5.40 9.36
C PHE A 157 2.82 6.66 9.65
N TYR A 158 4.09 6.50 10.05
CA TYR A 158 4.97 7.64 10.32
C TYR A 158 5.43 8.36 9.05
N ILE A 159 5.59 7.65 7.93
CA ILE A 159 5.82 8.30 6.62
C ILE A 159 4.67 9.22 6.25
N HIS A 160 3.42 8.84 6.50
CA HIS A 160 2.26 9.70 6.20
C HIS A 160 2.10 10.88 7.17
N GLN A 161 2.85 10.90 8.28
CA GLN A 161 2.90 12.03 9.22
C GLN A 161 4.13 12.92 8.99
N ASP A 162 4.92 12.66 7.94
CA ASP A 162 6.18 13.34 7.66
C ASP A 162 7.25 13.18 8.77
N GLU A 163 7.08 12.17 9.64
CA GLU A 163 7.98 11.87 10.76
C GLU A 163 9.08 10.87 10.36
N ASN A 164 10.05 11.35 9.58
CA ASN A 164 11.12 10.52 8.99
C ASN A 164 12.04 9.87 10.03
N ILE A 165 12.38 10.58 11.11
CA ILE A 165 13.27 10.04 12.16
C ILE A 165 12.60 8.86 12.86
N LEU A 166 11.31 8.98 13.16
CA LEU A 166 10.55 7.94 13.84
C LEU A 166 10.32 6.72 12.94
N THR A 167 10.08 6.96 11.65
CA THR A 167 10.04 5.91 10.62
C THR A 167 11.32 5.09 10.63
N MET A 168 12.49 5.74 10.52
CA MET A 168 13.78 5.05 10.51
C MET A 168 14.00 4.26 11.81
N LYS A 169 13.73 4.88 12.96
CA LYS A 169 13.94 4.26 14.27
C LYS A 169 13.10 3.00 14.46
N ILE A 170 11.81 3.06 14.15
CA ILE A 170 10.90 1.92 14.33
C ILE A 170 11.26 0.80 13.36
N SER A 171 11.47 1.14 12.09
CA SER A 171 11.83 0.13 11.09
C SER A 171 13.15 -0.55 11.41
N TYR A 172 14.16 0.20 11.87
CA TYR A 172 15.44 -0.36 12.32
C TYR A 172 15.27 -1.28 13.54
N ILE A 173 14.55 -0.85 14.58
CA ILE A 173 14.34 -1.66 15.79
C ILE A 173 13.64 -2.98 15.44
N PHE A 174 12.56 -2.95 14.68
CA PHE A 174 11.85 -4.19 14.30
C PHE A 174 12.63 -5.05 13.31
N PHE A 175 13.46 -4.46 12.46
CA PHE A 175 14.38 -5.20 11.60
C PHE A 175 15.42 -5.97 12.44
N VAL A 176 16.07 -5.29 13.39
CA VAL A 176 17.08 -5.91 14.28
C VAL A 176 16.43 -6.96 15.18
N MET A 177 15.27 -6.68 15.77
CA MET A 177 14.53 -7.68 16.55
C MET A 177 14.14 -8.89 15.71
N GLY A 178 13.74 -8.68 14.45
CA GLY A 178 13.47 -9.76 13.50
C GLY A 178 14.71 -10.61 13.24
N LEU A 179 15.88 -10.00 13.03
CA LEU A 179 17.14 -10.73 12.86
C LEU A 179 17.53 -11.53 14.11
N ILE A 180 17.38 -10.94 15.30
CA ILE A 180 17.65 -11.64 16.57
C ILE A 180 16.70 -12.83 16.72
N ALA A 181 15.40 -12.65 16.44
CA ALA A 181 14.43 -13.73 16.51
C ALA A 181 14.78 -14.87 15.53
N VAL A 182 15.22 -14.53 14.32
CA VAL A 182 15.66 -15.51 13.31
C VAL A 182 16.86 -16.31 13.81
N LEU A 183 17.86 -15.66 14.40
CA LEU A 183 19.03 -16.34 14.99
C LEU A 183 18.64 -17.24 16.16
N LEU A 184 17.79 -16.76 17.06
CA LEU A 184 17.34 -17.52 18.23
C LEU A 184 16.54 -18.75 17.83
N ILE A 185 15.58 -18.63 16.90
CA ILE A 185 14.79 -19.77 16.44
C ILE A 185 15.66 -20.77 15.66
N GLY A 186 16.62 -20.29 14.86
CA GLY A 186 17.60 -21.16 14.21
C GLY A 186 18.46 -21.95 15.21
N LEU A 187 18.87 -21.30 16.32
CA LEU A 187 19.61 -21.97 17.40
C LEU A 187 18.75 -23.00 18.14
N VAL A 188 17.50 -22.66 18.47
CA VAL A 188 16.54 -23.59 19.08
C VAL A 188 16.33 -24.81 18.18
N PHE A 189 16.20 -24.61 16.87
CA PHE A 189 16.10 -25.69 15.90
C PHE A 189 17.34 -26.59 15.89
N LEU A 190 18.55 -26.01 15.93
CA LEU A 190 19.80 -26.78 16.02
C LEU A 190 19.90 -27.59 17.32
N LEU A 191 19.51 -27.02 18.47
CA LEU A 191 19.47 -27.72 19.75
C LEU A 191 18.47 -28.88 19.72
N PHE A 192 17.27 -28.64 19.20
CA PHE A 192 16.25 -29.66 19.02
C PHE A 192 16.75 -30.81 18.14
N GLN A 193 17.37 -30.48 17.00
CA GLN A 193 17.98 -31.47 16.12
C GLN A 193 19.10 -32.27 16.82
N SER A 194 19.93 -31.63 17.65
CA SER A 194 21.01 -32.30 18.38
C SER A 194 20.49 -33.33 19.39
N ILE A 195 19.36 -33.04 20.05
CA ILE A 195 18.76 -33.91 21.06
C ILE A 195 18.02 -35.10 20.42
N PHE A 196 17.22 -34.82 19.39
CA PHE A 196 16.29 -35.82 18.84
C PHE A 196 16.75 -36.48 17.54
N GLY A 197 17.67 -35.87 16.79
CA GLY A 197 18.20 -36.45 15.55
C GLY A 197 17.16 -36.62 14.43
N PHE A 198 16.10 -35.82 14.39
CA PHE A 198 14.97 -35.99 13.45
C PHE A 198 15.39 -35.99 11.96
N PHE A 199 16.37 -35.16 11.59
CA PHE A 199 16.76 -34.98 10.19
C PHE A 199 18.21 -35.39 9.94
N PRO A 200 18.54 -35.88 8.72
CA PRO A 200 19.93 -36.05 8.29
C PRO A 200 20.68 -34.71 8.28
N GLY A 201 21.98 -34.71 8.63
CA GLY A 201 22.76 -33.48 8.74
C GLY A 201 22.83 -32.65 7.45
N TRP A 202 22.85 -33.30 6.28
CA TRP A 202 22.81 -32.61 4.98
C TRP A 202 21.46 -31.90 4.76
N MET A 203 20.35 -32.47 5.25
CA MET A 203 19.01 -31.90 5.13
C MET A 203 18.86 -30.67 6.04
N VAL A 204 19.36 -30.77 7.28
CA VAL A 204 19.44 -29.66 8.24
C VAL A 204 20.19 -28.47 7.66
N LYS A 205 21.29 -28.73 6.94
CA LYS A 205 22.07 -27.70 6.27
C LYS A 205 21.23 -26.93 5.25
N TYR A 206 20.47 -27.63 4.39
CA TYR A 206 19.57 -26.97 3.42
C TYR A 206 18.46 -26.19 4.12
N ILE A 207 17.81 -26.77 5.13
CA ILE A 207 16.76 -26.08 5.92
C ILE A 207 17.30 -24.75 6.45
N LEU A 208 18.46 -24.76 7.10
CA LEU A 208 19.03 -23.57 7.74
C LEU A 208 19.49 -22.53 6.72
N ILE A 209 20.16 -22.94 5.65
CA ILE A 209 20.62 -22.01 4.59
C ILE A 209 19.42 -21.24 4.01
N TYR A 210 18.38 -21.96 3.60
CA TYR A 210 17.19 -21.34 3.04
C TYR A 210 16.40 -20.54 4.08
N TYR A 211 16.30 -21.04 5.30
CA TYR A 211 15.68 -20.32 6.40
C TYR A 211 16.30 -18.94 6.63
N PHE A 212 17.63 -18.86 6.78
CA PHE A 212 18.32 -17.59 7.03
C PHE A 212 18.27 -16.64 5.83
N LEU A 213 18.52 -17.16 4.62
CA LEU A 213 18.50 -16.35 3.40
C LEU A 213 17.11 -15.76 3.14
N LEU A 214 16.06 -16.58 3.23
CA LEU A 214 14.70 -16.13 2.99
C LEU A 214 14.22 -15.20 4.11
N ALA A 215 14.52 -15.50 5.38
CA ALA A 215 14.18 -14.62 6.49
C ALA A 215 14.78 -13.22 6.32
N PHE A 216 16.06 -13.15 5.93
CA PHE A 216 16.71 -11.88 5.62
C PHE A 216 16.04 -11.16 4.43
N LEU A 217 15.75 -11.91 3.36
CA LEU A 217 15.05 -11.37 2.19
C LEU A 217 13.69 -10.76 2.55
N TRP A 218 12.88 -11.43 3.37
CA TRP A 218 11.56 -10.95 3.78
C TRP A 218 11.65 -9.67 4.61
N LEU A 219 12.62 -9.56 5.52
CA LEU A 219 12.84 -8.35 6.30
C LEU A 219 13.29 -7.17 5.42
N CYS A 220 14.15 -7.42 4.43
CA CYS A 220 14.51 -6.41 3.44
C CYS A 220 13.31 -5.96 2.60
N PHE A 221 12.46 -6.91 2.17
CA PHE A 221 11.23 -6.59 1.43
C PHE A 221 10.25 -5.76 2.24
N ALA A 222 10.16 -5.98 3.56
CA ALA A 222 9.32 -5.16 4.43
C ALA A 222 9.75 -3.68 4.42
N ILE A 223 11.05 -3.41 4.43
CA ILE A 223 11.60 -2.05 4.35
C ILE A 223 11.32 -1.42 2.97
N LEU A 224 11.59 -2.16 1.88
CA LEU A 224 11.33 -1.67 0.53
C LEU A 224 9.84 -1.39 0.29
N TYR A 225 8.97 -2.25 0.83
CA TYR A 225 7.53 -2.08 0.78
C TYR A 225 7.11 -0.82 1.53
N MET A 226 7.62 -0.60 2.75
CA MET A 226 7.36 0.61 3.54
C MET A 226 7.76 1.88 2.77
N LEU A 227 8.91 1.86 2.07
CA LEU A 227 9.39 2.98 1.25
C LEU A 227 8.61 3.16 -0.06
N LYS A 228 7.57 2.35 -0.33
CA LYS A 228 6.81 2.32 -1.59
C LYS A 228 7.68 2.05 -2.82
N GLN A 229 8.85 1.42 -2.63
CA GLN A 229 9.80 1.06 -3.69
C GLN A 229 9.66 -0.42 -4.08
N THR A 230 8.43 -0.90 -4.21
CA THR A 230 8.11 -2.32 -4.47
C THR A 230 8.70 -2.86 -5.77
N TRP A 231 8.93 -2.00 -6.77
CA TRP A 231 9.60 -2.36 -8.02
C TRP A 231 11.05 -2.84 -7.80
N LEU A 232 11.74 -2.34 -6.77
CA LEU A 232 13.09 -2.80 -6.43
C LEU A 232 13.10 -4.26 -5.96
N CYS A 233 12.03 -4.72 -5.29
CA CYS A 233 11.92 -6.13 -4.92
C CYS A 233 11.97 -7.03 -6.16
N THR A 234 11.29 -6.64 -7.24
CA THR A 234 11.31 -7.36 -8.51
C THR A 234 12.71 -7.37 -9.12
N ILE A 235 13.43 -6.25 -9.07
CA ILE A 235 14.81 -6.17 -9.58
C ILE A 235 15.74 -7.07 -8.79
N PHE A 236 15.69 -7.07 -7.46
CA PHE A 236 16.53 -7.94 -6.64
C PHE A 236 16.24 -9.42 -6.88
N VAL A 237 14.96 -9.78 -7.04
CA VAL A 237 14.57 -11.15 -7.42
C VAL A 237 15.13 -11.52 -8.78
N ALA A 238 14.95 -10.66 -9.79
CA ALA A 238 15.44 -10.90 -11.14
C ALA A 238 16.98 -11.00 -11.18
N LEU A 239 17.68 -10.15 -10.43
CA LEU A 239 19.13 -10.19 -10.28
C LEU A 239 19.59 -11.52 -9.64
N GLY A 240 18.89 -11.96 -8.57
CA GLY A 240 19.18 -13.24 -7.93
C GLY A 240 19.03 -14.42 -8.89
N ILE A 241 17.94 -14.45 -9.66
CA ILE A 241 17.72 -15.46 -10.72
C ILE A 241 18.80 -15.37 -11.80
N PHE A 242 19.19 -14.16 -12.21
CA PHE A 242 20.23 -13.96 -13.20
C PHE A 242 21.60 -14.48 -12.72
N ILE A 243 21.95 -14.27 -11.45
CA ILE A 243 23.16 -14.85 -10.86
C ILE A 243 23.10 -16.38 -10.88
N VAL A 244 21.97 -16.96 -10.46
CA VAL A 244 21.76 -18.43 -10.53
C VAL A 244 21.90 -18.93 -11.96
N HIS A 245 21.36 -18.20 -12.94
CA HIS A 245 21.49 -18.52 -14.35
C HIS A 245 22.95 -18.53 -14.81
N LEU A 246 23.73 -17.52 -14.44
CA LEU A 246 25.16 -17.48 -14.75
C LEU A 246 25.91 -18.66 -14.12
N VAL A 247 25.60 -19.02 -12.88
CA VAL A 247 26.23 -20.17 -12.20
C VAL A 247 25.88 -21.48 -12.91
N MET A 248 24.60 -21.68 -13.23
CA MET A 248 24.12 -22.89 -13.91
C MET A 248 24.67 -23.02 -15.34
N THR A 249 24.93 -21.91 -16.03
CA THR A 249 25.48 -21.91 -17.40
C THR A 249 27.01 -21.94 -17.43
N SER A 250 27.67 -21.37 -16.42
CA SER A 250 29.14 -21.38 -16.28
C SER A 250 29.67 -22.70 -15.72
N GLY A 251 28.83 -23.46 -15.02
CA GLY A 251 29.05 -24.87 -14.75
C GLY A 251 29.01 -25.64 -16.06
N LYS A 252 30.18 -25.94 -16.66
CA LYS A 252 30.27 -26.85 -17.80
C LYS A 252 29.43 -28.11 -17.50
N PRO A 253 28.63 -28.61 -18.46
CA PRO A 253 27.81 -29.80 -18.22
C PRO A 253 28.70 -30.97 -17.78
N PRO A 254 28.24 -31.86 -16.88
CA PRO A 254 28.92 -33.13 -16.69
C PRO A 254 29.03 -33.83 -18.04
N LEU A 255 30.22 -34.37 -18.33
CA LEU A 255 30.65 -34.99 -19.58
C LEU A 255 29.81 -36.21 -20.04
N SER A 256 28.68 -36.52 -19.41
CA SER A 256 27.87 -37.70 -19.68
C SER A 256 26.82 -37.55 -20.81
N LEU A 257 26.73 -36.40 -21.47
CA LEU A 257 25.81 -36.18 -22.60
C LEU A 257 26.51 -35.96 -23.95
N ARG A 258 27.75 -36.43 -24.10
CA ARG A 258 28.47 -36.48 -25.39
C ARG A 258 28.55 -37.87 -26.04
N ALA A 259 27.80 -38.84 -25.52
CA ALA A 259 27.71 -40.17 -26.13
C ALA A 259 26.23 -40.58 -26.26
N ASN A 260 25.60 -40.08 -27.33
CA ASN A 260 24.60 -40.77 -28.14
C ASN A 260 24.43 -39.99 -29.45
#